data_AF-A0AAV9RSP6-F1
#
_entry.id   AF-A0AAV9RSP6-F1
#
_cell.length_a   1.000
_cell.length_b   1.000
_cell.length_c   1.000
_cell.angle_alpha   90.00
_cell.angle_beta   90.00
_cell.angle_gamma   90.00
#
_symmetry.space_group_name_H-M   'P 1'
#
loop_
_entity.id
_entity.type
_entity.pdbx_description
1 polymer ?
#
loop_
_entity_poly.entity_id
_entity_poly.type
_entity_poly.pdbx_seq_one_letter_code
_entity_poly.pdbx_strand_id
1 'polypeptide(L)'
;MSSPHPSKGATVPEAEVAAKLQKAEMRRRRAQQSPYKVSNNTIFALSAEETVGRREEMRRFLALPIEEKATHAARALAKLKNELVGELEEEKREEENEKKKSLKQIKSKAALLLQRPSTRELKSTTTKGEKITKESKHDLIFMERQQAVLELSLMTKRSEILRMAKTVTKEERKLKQLEKLIEGDNHRFEEFLRENERKSVEARTLFEREEKSKQEKNVAIKKLTAEIGTIESELDRYEEALIDYQKYREFLFRLSPPEWQEEQKTKSSKTKSSPGKDGEEIQNKGPMEIGLDRKLSSSGRKLAPVRVTRLSSAQSDTLGINCTLDYNSSEDEPELYFTDPQQLLDLMAELTEQNLSLIQNSARVEEALEELRQAVETTRRKIEKEEEKIALQIKELNKRLHKEKARGVKLEQMFQLHVSLSSEDQGVMLDALSEKVAEVYSSCVENRITNLSTLEKVANIENRISSLLQSLEGMPEERLAMIKKIKDSEKRSRMREEKLMEQREKQKERTRRYLERSLADSKKISGKKLMPRYMPAVKRIEVPNVDSIPAEDSISEYLFGSEDTE
;
A
#
# COMPACT_ATOMS: atom_id res chain seq x y z
N MET A 1 17.93 21.74 38.70
CA MET A 1 19.07 20.89 38.28
C MET A 1 18.45 19.55 37.92
N SER A 2 18.27 19.27 36.64
CA SER A 2 19.26 18.70 35.73
C SER A 2 18.82 17.27 35.43
N SER A 3 18.12 17.15 34.30
CA SER A 3 18.23 16.15 33.21
C SER A 3 19.28 15.02 33.33
N PRO A 4 19.33 13.99 32.43
CA PRO A 4 18.35 13.46 31.45
C PRO A 4 18.40 11.91 31.17
N HIS A 5 17.52 11.46 30.24
CA HIS A 5 17.65 10.39 29.19
C HIS A 5 17.02 8.98 29.39
N PRO A 6 16.66 8.23 28.30
CA PRO A 6 15.75 8.56 27.18
C PRO A 6 14.82 7.37 26.75
N SER A 7 14.05 7.53 25.64
CA SER A 7 13.32 6.51 24.83
C SER A 7 11.81 6.35 25.18
N LYS A 8 10.81 6.44 24.29
CA LYS A 8 10.71 6.11 22.85
C LYS A 8 9.74 7.08 22.13
N GLY A 9 10.13 7.52 20.92
CA GLY A 9 9.24 8.19 19.98
C GLY A 9 8.44 7.18 19.15
N ALA A 10 7.16 7.47 18.92
CA ALA A 10 6.31 6.74 17.99
C ALA A 10 6.49 7.32 16.58
N THR A 11 7.21 6.60 15.73
CA THR A 11 7.35 6.89 14.31
C THR A 11 6.11 6.35 13.58
N VAL A 12 5.29 7.25 13.05
CA VAL A 12 4.28 6.91 12.04
C VAL A 12 5.02 6.57 10.74
N PRO A 13 4.71 5.46 10.05
CA PRO A 13 5.43 5.09 8.84
C PRO A 13 5.09 6.05 7.69
N GLU A 14 6.15 6.63 7.12
CA GLU A 14 6.19 7.57 5.99
C GLU A 14 5.61 7.01 4.67
N ALA A 15 5.14 5.75 4.68
CA ALA A 15 4.48 5.08 3.57
C ALA A 15 3.00 5.49 3.40
N GLU A 16 2.31 5.90 4.47
CA GLU A 16 0.87 6.18 4.41
C GLU A 16 0.54 7.62 3.96
N VAL A 17 1.47 8.55 4.14
CA VAL A 17 1.36 9.94 3.64
C VAL A 17 1.68 10.00 2.14
N ALA A 18 2.62 9.20 1.65
CA ALA A 18 2.95 9.09 0.23
C ALA A 18 1.81 8.48 -0.61
N ALA A 19 1.06 7.51 -0.05
CA ALA A 19 -0.09 6.90 -0.72
C ALA A 19 -1.28 7.87 -0.86
N LYS A 20 -1.49 8.77 0.12
CA LYS A 20 -2.53 9.81 0.04
C LYS A 20 -2.17 10.95 -0.94
N LEU A 21 -0.89 11.28 -1.11
CA LEU A 21 -0.45 12.23 -2.13
C LEU A 21 -0.57 11.67 -3.55
N GLN A 22 -0.20 10.40 -3.79
CA GLN A 22 -0.33 9.81 -5.13
C GLN A 22 -1.79 9.62 -5.58
N LYS A 23 -2.73 9.39 -4.64
CA LYS A 23 -4.17 9.30 -4.93
C LYS A 23 -4.81 10.68 -5.19
N ALA A 24 -4.24 11.75 -4.62
CA ALA A 24 -4.63 13.14 -4.90
C ALA A 24 -4.03 13.68 -6.21
N GLU A 25 -2.80 13.28 -6.55
CA GLU A 25 -2.10 13.62 -7.81
C GLU A 25 -2.78 12.96 -9.02
N MET A 26 -3.23 11.70 -8.89
CA MET A 26 -3.99 11.01 -9.94
C MET A 26 -5.38 11.60 -10.20
N ARG A 27 -6.00 12.24 -9.19
CA ARG A 27 -7.29 12.93 -9.36
C ARG A 27 -7.16 14.31 -10.02
N ARG A 28 -5.98 14.94 -9.98
CA ARG A 28 -5.74 16.23 -10.66
C ARG A 28 -5.33 16.13 -12.13
N ARG A 29 -5.00 14.94 -12.64
CA ARG A 29 -4.71 14.72 -14.09
C ARG A 29 -5.93 14.29 -14.92
N ARG A 30 -7.14 14.33 -14.37
CA ARG A 30 -8.41 14.11 -15.08
C ARG A 30 -9.23 15.39 -15.20
N ALA A 31 -8.67 16.36 -15.90
CA ALA A 31 -9.36 17.46 -16.57
C ALA A 31 -8.33 18.01 -17.57
N GLN A 32 -8.47 17.95 -18.90
CA GLN A 32 -9.65 18.05 -19.72
C GLN A 32 -9.48 17.22 -21.00
N GLN A 33 -10.43 16.32 -21.28
CA GLN A 33 -10.76 15.97 -22.66
C GLN A 33 -12.14 16.55 -22.93
N SER A 34 -12.18 17.54 -23.81
CA SER A 34 -13.41 18.16 -24.28
C SER A 34 -14.30 17.07 -24.93
N PRO A 35 -15.60 17.01 -24.62
CA PRO A 35 -16.53 16.03 -25.21
C PRO A 35 -16.68 16.09 -26.73
N TYR A 36 -16.04 17.06 -27.42
CA TYR A 36 -16.14 17.25 -28.87
C TYR A 36 -14.82 17.01 -29.63
N LYS A 37 -13.81 16.37 -29.03
CA LYS A 37 -12.54 16.10 -29.74
C LYS A 37 -12.56 14.73 -30.43
N VAL A 38 -13.00 14.71 -31.68
CA VAL A 38 -12.90 13.54 -32.58
C VAL A 38 -11.43 13.30 -32.93
N SER A 39 -10.97 12.04 -32.83
CA SER A 39 -9.62 11.65 -33.24
C SER A 39 -9.49 11.74 -34.77
N ASN A 40 -8.87 12.81 -35.26
CA ASN A 40 -8.74 13.06 -36.70
C ASN A 40 -7.90 12.03 -37.47
N ASN A 41 -7.16 11.13 -36.81
CA ASN A 41 -6.20 10.29 -37.52
C ASN A 41 -6.79 9.09 -38.29
N THR A 42 -8.03 8.69 -38.01
CA THR A 42 -8.67 7.55 -38.72
C THR A 42 -9.42 7.98 -39.98
N ILE A 43 -10.04 9.17 -39.96
CA ILE A 43 -10.81 9.69 -41.10
C ILE A 43 -9.88 10.16 -42.23
N PHE A 44 -8.76 10.82 -41.89
CA PHE A 44 -7.79 11.25 -42.90
C PHE A 44 -6.97 10.08 -43.49
N ALA A 45 -6.81 8.96 -42.77
CA ALA A 45 -6.14 7.77 -43.31
C ALA A 45 -6.98 7.08 -44.39
N LEU A 46 -8.29 6.88 -44.14
CA LEU A 46 -9.22 6.33 -45.12
C LEU A 46 -9.36 7.25 -46.35
N SER A 47 -9.39 8.56 -46.13
CA SER A 47 -9.44 9.54 -47.23
C SER A 47 -8.12 9.58 -48.02
N ALA A 48 -6.98 9.38 -47.36
CA ALA A 48 -5.68 9.27 -48.04
C ALA A 48 -5.60 8.00 -48.90
N GLU A 49 -6.03 6.84 -48.39
CA GLU A 49 -6.13 5.59 -49.17
C GLU A 49 -7.13 5.70 -50.34
N GLU A 50 -8.27 6.38 -50.15
CA GLU A 50 -9.23 6.66 -51.21
C GLU A 50 -8.64 7.58 -52.30
N THR A 51 -7.83 8.58 -51.94
CA THR A 51 -7.14 9.46 -52.92
C THR A 51 -6.00 8.76 -53.66
N VAL A 52 -5.39 7.74 -53.05
CA VAL A 52 -4.37 6.89 -53.68
C VAL A 52 -5.04 5.93 -54.65
N GLY A 53 -6.16 5.30 -54.25
CA GLY A 53 -6.97 4.45 -55.13
C GLY A 53 -7.49 5.21 -56.36
N ARG A 54 -8.05 6.41 -56.19
CA ARG A 54 -8.47 7.27 -57.33
C ARG A 54 -7.30 7.65 -58.25
N ARG A 55 -6.10 7.87 -57.71
CA ARG A 55 -4.89 8.16 -58.51
C ARG A 55 -4.43 6.94 -59.30
N GLU A 56 -4.52 5.74 -58.74
CA GLU A 56 -4.22 4.50 -59.45
C GLU A 56 -5.26 4.17 -60.52
N GLU A 57 -6.56 4.35 -60.24
CA GLU A 57 -7.62 4.21 -61.24
C GLU A 57 -7.44 5.20 -62.40
N MET A 58 -7.06 6.45 -62.10
CA MET A 58 -6.74 7.46 -63.12
C MET A 58 -5.52 7.06 -63.95
N ARG A 59 -4.46 6.52 -63.33
CA ARG A 59 -3.28 6.00 -64.05
C ARG A 59 -3.65 4.83 -64.96
N ARG A 60 -4.48 3.89 -64.49
CA ARG A 60 -5.00 2.78 -65.32
C ARG A 60 -5.85 3.27 -66.48
N PHE A 61 -6.70 4.28 -66.27
CA PHE A 61 -7.49 4.90 -67.34
C PHE A 61 -6.61 5.62 -68.37
N LEU A 62 -5.58 6.35 -67.94
CA LEU A 62 -4.65 7.03 -68.85
C LEU A 62 -3.83 6.03 -69.69
N ALA A 63 -3.60 4.82 -69.16
CA ALA A 63 -2.89 3.74 -69.85
C ALA A 63 -3.73 2.98 -70.90
N LEU A 64 -5.05 3.21 -70.98
CA LEU A 64 -5.89 2.60 -72.03
C LEU A 64 -5.64 3.24 -73.41
N PRO A 65 -5.89 2.52 -74.52
CA PRO A 65 -5.92 3.09 -75.86
C PRO A 65 -6.98 4.20 -76.00
N ILE A 66 -6.77 5.16 -76.91
CA ILE A 66 -7.61 6.37 -77.03
C ILE A 66 -9.07 6.03 -77.35
N GLU A 67 -9.32 4.97 -78.13
CA GLU A 67 -10.67 4.53 -78.49
C GLU A 67 -11.47 3.97 -77.30
N GLU A 68 -10.79 3.49 -76.26
CA GLU A 68 -11.41 2.89 -75.07
C GLU A 68 -11.58 3.89 -73.92
N LYS A 69 -11.09 5.13 -74.08
CA LYS A 69 -11.22 6.19 -73.08
C LYS A 69 -12.63 6.79 -73.08
N ALA A 70 -13.54 6.17 -72.33
CA ALA A 70 -14.89 6.69 -72.13
C ALA A 70 -14.95 7.88 -71.14
N THR A 71 -15.87 8.82 -71.38
CA THR A 71 -16.10 9.98 -70.51
C THR A 71 -16.57 9.54 -69.12
N HIS A 72 -16.28 10.35 -68.09
CA HIS A 72 -16.63 10.05 -66.69
C HIS A 72 -18.12 9.74 -66.49
N ALA A 73 -19.00 10.43 -67.23
CA ALA A 73 -20.45 10.18 -67.22
C ALA A 73 -20.81 8.79 -67.76
N ALA A 74 -20.16 8.32 -68.82
CA ALA A 74 -20.40 6.97 -69.37
C ALA A 74 -19.96 5.86 -68.40
N ARG A 75 -18.88 6.07 -67.64
CA ARG A 75 -18.42 5.14 -66.60
C ARG A 75 -19.33 5.12 -65.38
N ALA A 76 -19.85 6.28 -64.96
CA ALA A 76 -20.82 6.36 -63.87
C ALA A 76 -22.12 5.61 -64.22
N LEU A 77 -22.61 5.75 -65.45
CA LEU A 77 -23.78 5.01 -65.94
C LEU A 77 -23.53 3.50 -66.06
N ALA A 78 -22.30 3.08 -66.43
CA ALA A 78 -21.93 1.67 -66.48
C ALA A 78 -21.80 1.03 -65.09
N LYS A 79 -21.28 1.76 -64.09
CA LYS A 79 -21.28 1.32 -62.69
C LYS A 79 -22.72 1.17 -62.17
N LEU A 80 -23.57 2.17 -62.40
CA LEU A 80 -24.97 2.15 -61.98
C LEU A 80 -25.76 1.04 -62.69
N LYS A 81 -25.46 0.75 -63.96
CA LYS A 81 -26.01 -0.41 -64.69
C LYS A 81 -25.56 -1.74 -64.09
N ASN A 82 -24.30 -1.89 -63.70
CA ASN A 82 -23.79 -3.13 -63.11
C ASN A 82 -24.28 -3.33 -61.68
N GLU A 83 -24.53 -2.25 -60.94
CA GLU A 83 -25.11 -2.27 -59.59
C GLU A 83 -26.61 -2.62 -59.64
N LEU A 84 -27.36 -2.09 -60.63
CA LEU A 84 -28.76 -2.46 -60.88
C LEU A 84 -28.94 -3.89 -61.41
N VAL A 85 -27.94 -4.44 -62.10
CA VAL A 85 -27.91 -5.84 -62.56
C VAL A 85 -27.52 -6.78 -61.42
N GLY A 86 -26.69 -6.33 -60.46
CA GLY A 86 -26.31 -7.09 -59.28
C GLY A 86 -27.46 -7.34 -58.29
N GLU A 87 -28.48 -6.47 -58.28
CA GLU A 87 -29.64 -6.60 -57.38
C GLU A 87 -30.85 -7.34 -58.01
N LEU A 88 -30.80 -7.68 -59.31
CA LEU A 88 -31.88 -8.39 -60.02
C LEU A 88 -31.55 -9.86 -60.37
N GLU A 89 -30.39 -10.38 -59.99
CA GLU A 89 -30.00 -11.77 -60.29
C GLU A 89 -30.23 -12.79 -59.15
N GLU A 90 -30.79 -12.40 -57.99
CA GLU A 90 -31.08 -13.35 -56.89
C GLU A 90 -32.57 -13.69 -56.67
N GLU A 91 -33.52 -13.07 -57.38
CA GLU A 91 -34.92 -13.51 -57.39
C GLU A 91 -35.45 -13.63 -58.83
N LYS A 92 -35.83 -14.86 -59.21
CA LYS A 92 -36.40 -15.33 -60.49
C LYS A 92 -35.42 -15.85 -61.54
N ARG A 93 -34.90 -17.06 -61.30
CA ARG A 93 -34.71 -18.05 -62.37
C ARG A 93 -35.33 -19.37 -61.95
N GLU A 94 -36.64 -19.45 -62.04
CA GLU A 94 -37.40 -20.65 -62.37
C GLU A 94 -38.83 -20.21 -62.73
N GLU A 95 -39.36 -20.80 -63.81
CA GLU A 95 -40.69 -20.56 -64.40
C GLU A 95 -40.93 -19.26 -65.21
N GLU A 96 -40.62 -19.31 -66.52
CA GLU A 96 -41.65 -19.00 -67.52
C GLU A 96 -41.41 -19.76 -68.84
N ASN A 97 -41.95 -20.98 -68.84
CA ASN A 97 -42.70 -21.67 -69.89
C ASN A 97 -42.50 -21.31 -71.36
N GLU A 98 -42.17 -22.36 -72.12
CA GLU A 98 -42.64 -22.56 -73.49
C GLU A 98 -44.13 -22.21 -73.67
N LYS A 99 -44.46 -21.47 -74.73
CA LYS A 99 -45.47 -21.82 -75.76
C LYS A 99 -46.00 -20.56 -76.44
N LYS A 100 -46.17 -20.72 -77.77
CA LYS A 100 -46.89 -19.87 -78.76
C LYS A 100 -45.99 -18.75 -79.32
N LYS A 101 -45.79 -18.61 -80.64
CA LYS A 101 -46.66 -18.97 -81.77
C LYS A 101 -45.87 -19.49 -82.96
N SER A 102 -46.15 -20.74 -83.30
CA SER A 102 -46.32 -21.14 -84.69
C SER A 102 -47.66 -20.58 -85.21
N LEU A 103 -47.62 -19.91 -86.36
CA LEU A 103 -48.73 -19.81 -87.31
C LEU A 103 -48.07 -19.75 -88.70
N LYS A 104 -47.74 -20.89 -89.30
CA LYS A 104 -48.58 -21.59 -90.30
C LYS A 104 -49.44 -20.62 -91.12
N GLN A 105 -49.04 -20.43 -92.38
CA GLN A 105 -49.85 -20.33 -93.60
C GLN A 105 -48.86 -19.86 -94.71
N ILE A 106 -48.65 -20.47 -95.88
CA ILE A 106 -49.46 -21.36 -96.71
C ILE A 106 -48.51 -22.12 -97.67
N LYS A 107 -48.67 -23.45 -97.68
CA LYS A 107 -48.55 -24.40 -98.80
C LYS A 107 -47.24 -24.39 -99.60
N SER A 108 -46.32 -25.32 -99.37
CA SER A 108 -46.31 -26.62 -100.06
C SER A 108 -46.97 -26.60 -101.45
N LYS A 109 -46.16 -26.44 -102.51
CA LYS A 109 -46.50 -27.02 -103.81
C LYS A 109 -45.50 -28.13 -104.09
N ALA A 110 -46.05 -29.32 -104.08
CA ALA A 110 -45.37 -30.58 -104.17
C ALA A 110 -44.58 -30.74 -105.47
N ALA A 111 -43.45 -31.43 -105.33
CA ALA A 111 -42.88 -32.24 -106.37
C ALA A 111 -43.85 -33.39 -106.75
N LEU A 112 -43.61 -33.93 -107.93
CA LEU A 112 -44.28 -35.09 -108.53
C LEU A 112 -45.77 -34.92 -108.89
N LEU A 113 -45.99 -34.61 -110.16
CA LEU A 113 -46.80 -35.48 -111.00
C LEU A 113 -46.14 -35.54 -112.38
N LEU A 114 -45.33 -36.58 -112.59
CA LEU A 114 -45.22 -37.18 -113.90
C LEU A 114 -46.64 -37.52 -114.34
N GLN A 115 -47.19 -36.74 -115.27
CA GLN A 115 -48.41 -37.09 -115.97
C GLN A 115 -48.19 -36.84 -117.47
N ARG A 116 -47.60 -37.85 -118.14
CA ARG A 116 -48.11 -38.27 -119.47
C ARG A 116 -49.49 -38.86 -119.20
N PRO A 117 -50.52 -38.61 -120.03
CA PRO A 117 -50.51 -39.18 -121.38
C PRO A 117 -51.21 -38.30 -122.43
N SER A 118 -51.42 -38.92 -123.60
CA SER A 118 -52.26 -38.50 -124.71
C SER A 118 -51.58 -37.61 -125.75
N THR A 119 -50.84 -38.29 -126.63
CA THR A 119 -51.21 -38.37 -128.05
C THR A 119 -52.52 -37.63 -128.37
N ARG A 120 -52.41 -36.47 -129.02
CA ARG A 120 -53.42 -36.00 -129.98
C ARG A 120 -52.75 -36.05 -131.34
N GLU A 121 -53.05 -37.13 -132.06
CA GLU A 121 -52.84 -37.22 -133.49
C GLU A 121 -53.57 -36.04 -134.14
N LEU A 122 -52.83 -35.12 -134.77
CA LEU A 122 -53.42 -34.15 -135.69
C LEU A 122 -53.45 -34.83 -137.07
N LYS A 123 -54.50 -35.62 -137.31
CA LYS A 123 -54.82 -36.21 -138.62
C LYS A 123 -55.54 -35.17 -139.49
N SER A 124 -54.93 -34.92 -140.65
CA SER A 124 -55.50 -34.57 -141.96
C SER A 124 -56.55 -33.45 -142.07
N THR A 125 -56.27 -32.51 -142.97
CA THR A 125 -57.19 -32.26 -144.09
C THR A 125 -56.39 -32.08 -145.38
N THR A 126 -56.50 -33.04 -146.28
CA THR A 126 -56.19 -32.90 -147.71
C THR A 126 -57.20 -31.93 -148.33
N THR A 127 -56.79 -30.70 -148.64
CA THR A 127 -57.54 -29.85 -149.56
C THR A 127 -57.04 -30.10 -150.98
N LYS A 128 -57.98 -30.56 -151.80
CA LYS A 128 -57.86 -30.78 -153.24
C LYS A 128 -57.50 -29.48 -153.95
N GLY A 129 -56.87 -29.63 -155.11
CA GLY A 129 -56.28 -28.55 -155.87
C GLY A 129 -57.20 -27.37 -156.11
N GLU A 130 -56.67 -26.19 -155.82
CA GLU A 130 -57.08 -24.93 -156.42
C GLU A 130 -55.83 -24.16 -156.84
N LYS A 131 -55.95 -23.51 -157.99
CA LYS A 131 -54.89 -22.84 -158.73
C LYS A 131 -54.12 -21.93 -157.80
N ILE A 132 -52.84 -22.24 -157.62
CA ILE A 132 -51.95 -21.42 -156.81
C ILE A 132 -51.70 -20.09 -157.53
N THR A 133 -52.52 -19.09 -157.20
CA THR A 133 -52.19 -17.69 -157.40
C THR A 133 -50.95 -17.38 -156.57
N LYS A 134 -50.11 -16.44 -157.03
CA LYS A 134 -48.78 -16.20 -156.46
C LYS A 134 -48.83 -15.88 -154.94
N GLU A 135 -49.96 -15.42 -154.41
CA GLU A 135 -50.16 -15.03 -153.00
C GLU A 135 -50.37 -16.21 -152.02
N SER A 136 -51.08 -17.28 -152.39
CA SER A 136 -51.30 -18.46 -151.50
C SER A 136 -50.03 -19.29 -151.26
N LYS A 137 -49.13 -19.34 -152.25
CA LYS A 137 -47.78 -19.88 -152.10
C LYS A 137 -46.99 -19.10 -151.03
N HIS A 138 -47.15 -17.77 -150.99
CA HIS A 138 -46.45 -16.94 -150.01
C HIS A 138 -46.95 -17.16 -148.59
N ASP A 139 -48.26 -17.38 -148.37
CA ASP A 139 -48.82 -17.66 -147.03
C ASP A 139 -48.42 -19.02 -146.47
N LEU A 140 -48.40 -20.08 -147.30
CA LEU A 140 -47.90 -21.39 -146.87
C LEU A 140 -46.42 -21.32 -146.52
N ILE A 141 -45.62 -20.66 -147.37
CA ILE A 141 -44.20 -20.39 -147.11
C ILE A 141 -44.04 -19.54 -145.84
N PHE A 142 -44.93 -18.58 -145.57
CA PHE A 142 -44.91 -17.74 -144.37
C PHE A 142 -45.25 -18.53 -143.11
N MET A 143 -46.27 -19.38 -143.14
CA MET A 143 -46.63 -20.26 -142.02
C MET A 143 -45.54 -21.29 -141.72
N GLU A 144 -44.95 -21.91 -142.74
CA GLU A 144 -43.83 -22.86 -142.58
C GLU A 144 -42.59 -22.16 -142.03
N ARG A 145 -42.32 -20.91 -142.46
CA ARG A 145 -41.29 -20.05 -141.85
C ARG A 145 -41.62 -19.69 -140.40
N GLN A 146 -42.87 -19.33 -140.08
CA GLN A 146 -43.28 -19.04 -138.69
C GLN A 146 -43.17 -20.28 -137.80
N GLN A 147 -43.57 -21.45 -138.31
CA GLN A 147 -43.40 -22.72 -137.63
C GLN A 147 -41.93 -23.02 -137.36
N ALA A 148 -41.05 -22.83 -138.35
CA ALA A 148 -39.61 -23.00 -138.18
C ALA A 148 -39.01 -22.00 -137.17
N VAL A 149 -39.47 -20.74 -137.13
CA VAL A 149 -39.04 -19.73 -136.15
C VAL A 149 -39.49 -20.09 -134.74
N LEU A 150 -40.75 -20.51 -134.57
CA LEU A 150 -41.26 -20.97 -133.27
C LEU A 150 -40.54 -22.24 -132.81
N GLU A 151 -40.27 -23.18 -133.71
CA GLU A 151 -39.52 -24.40 -133.41
C GLU A 151 -38.08 -24.08 -133.00
N LEU A 152 -37.38 -23.19 -133.71
CA LEU A 152 -36.05 -22.72 -133.33
C LEU A 152 -36.07 -21.99 -131.96
N SER A 153 -37.08 -21.15 -131.71
CA SER A 153 -37.28 -20.48 -130.43
C SER A 153 -37.52 -21.48 -129.30
N LEU A 154 -38.38 -22.48 -129.52
CA LEU A 154 -38.68 -23.55 -128.58
C LEU A 154 -37.43 -24.40 -128.30
N MET A 155 -36.67 -24.77 -129.33
CA MET A 155 -35.37 -25.45 -129.19
C MET A 155 -34.40 -24.62 -128.35
N THR A 156 -34.31 -23.31 -128.59
CA THR A 156 -33.47 -22.37 -127.83
C THR A 156 -33.92 -22.26 -126.37
N LYS A 157 -35.23 -22.20 -126.10
CA LYS A 157 -35.75 -22.19 -124.73
C LYS A 157 -35.54 -23.53 -124.02
N ARG A 158 -35.69 -24.66 -124.72
CA ARG A 158 -35.40 -25.99 -124.17
C ARG A 158 -33.92 -26.17 -123.83
N SER A 159 -33.02 -25.73 -124.71
CA SER A 159 -31.57 -25.78 -124.45
C SER A 159 -31.19 -24.88 -123.26
N GLU A 160 -31.82 -23.72 -123.15
CA GLU A 160 -31.64 -22.79 -122.03
C GLU A 160 -32.19 -23.34 -120.70
N ILE A 161 -33.39 -23.93 -120.71
CA ILE A 161 -33.96 -24.63 -119.53
C ILE A 161 -33.03 -25.77 -119.10
N LEU A 162 -32.50 -26.54 -120.05
CA LEU A 162 -31.55 -27.61 -119.76
C LEU A 162 -30.25 -27.06 -119.14
N ARG A 163 -29.76 -25.91 -119.62
CA ARG A 163 -28.61 -25.21 -119.05
C ARG A 163 -28.88 -24.75 -117.62
N MET A 164 -30.03 -24.13 -117.37
CA MET A 164 -30.45 -23.71 -116.02
C MET A 164 -30.67 -24.89 -115.07
N ALA A 165 -31.27 -25.98 -115.53
CA ALA A 165 -31.43 -27.20 -114.73
C ALA A 165 -30.07 -27.80 -114.36
N LYS A 166 -29.10 -27.80 -115.29
CA LYS A 166 -27.73 -28.20 -115.00
C LYS A 166 -27.07 -27.27 -113.97
N THR A 167 -27.30 -25.96 -114.00
CA THR A 167 -26.76 -25.05 -112.97
C THR A 167 -27.44 -25.25 -111.61
N VAL A 168 -28.77 -25.38 -111.56
CA VAL A 168 -29.53 -25.64 -110.33
C VAL A 168 -29.05 -26.93 -109.66
N THR A 169 -28.93 -28.04 -110.40
CA THR A 169 -28.44 -29.28 -109.81
C THR A 169 -26.99 -29.19 -109.31
N LYS A 170 -26.14 -28.34 -109.91
CA LYS A 170 -24.79 -28.09 -109.39
C LYS A 170 -24.83 -27.30 -108.08
N GLU A 171 -25.65 -26.26 -108.01
CA GLU A 171 -25.82 -25.46 -106.79
C GLU A 171 -26.52 -26.25 -105.66
N GLU A 172 -27.54 -27.05 -105.96
CA GLU A 172 -28.17 -27.96 -104.98
C GLU A 172 -27.17 -28.96 -104.39
N ARG A 173 -26.24 -29.48 -105.21
CA ARG A 173 -25.17 -30.37 -104.71
C ARG A 173 -24.24 -29.61 -103.76
N LYS A 174 -23.85 -28.38 -104.09
CA LYS A 174 -23.02 -27.55 -103.20
C LYS A 174 -23.76 -27.19 -101.91
N LEU A 175 -25.04 -26.83 -101.99
CA LEU A 175 -25.86 -26.50 -100.82
C LEU A 175 -25.97 -27.71 -99.89
N LYS A 176 -26.22 -28.91 -100.42
CA LYS A 176 -26.23 -30.15 -99.63
C LYS A 176 -24.87 -30.47 -99.00
N GLN A 177 -23.77 -30.11 -99.64
CA GLN A 177 -22.43 -30.26 -99.06
C GLN A 177 -22.22 -29.29 -97.88
N LEU A 178 -22.64 -28.03 -98.03
CA LEU A 178 -22.57 -27.02 -96.98
C LEU A 178 -23.49 -27.36 -95.79
N GLU A 179 -24.71 -27.83 -96.07
CA GLU A 179 -25.66 -28.28 -95.05
C GLU A 179 -25.07 -29.39 -94.19
N LYS A 180 -24.48 -30.42 -94.83
CA LYS A 180 -23.77 -31.50 -94.11
C LYS A 180 -22.58 -31.01 -93.29
N LEU A 181 -21.86 -30.00 -93.79
CA LEU A 181 -20.73 -29.42 -93.05
C LEU A 181 -21.22 -28.71 -91.78
N ILE A 182 -22.26 -27.88 -91.91
CA ILE A 182 -22.87 -27.16 -90.78
C ILE A 182 -23.49 -28.14 -89.78
N GLU A 183 -24.18 -29.17 -90.24
CA GLU A 183 -24.73 -30.22 -89.38
C GLU A 183 -23.62 -30.93 -88.60
N GLY A 184 -22.51 -31.25 -89.27
CA GLY A 184 -21.32 -31.81 -88.62
C GLY A 184 -20.66 -30.85 -87.62
N ASP A 185 -20.56 -29.55 -87.92
CA ASP A 185 -20.05 -28.54 -87.00
C ASP A 185 -20.95 -28.35 -85.77
N ASN A 186 -22.28 -28.31 -85.97
CA ASN A 186 -23.25 -28.23 -84.88
C ASN A 186 -23.14 -29.44 -83.96
N HIS A 187 -23.02 -30.65 -84.52
CA HIS A 187 -22.83 -31.86 -83.72
C HIS A 187 -21.53 -31.82 -82.89
N ARG A 188 -20.42 -31.41 -83.51
CA ARG A 188 -19.15 -31.20 -82.79
C ARG A 188 -19.27 -30.18 -81.67
N PHE A 189 -20.01 -29.09 -81.89
CA PHE A 189 -20.22 -28.05 -80.90
C PHE A 189 -21.10 -28.55 -79.74
N GLU A 190 -22.16 -29.29 -80.01
CA GLU A 190 -22.96 -29.94 -78.97
C GLU A 190 -22.15 -30.94 -78.15
N GLU A 191 -21.32 -31.76 -78.78
CA GLU A 191 -20.40 -32.65 -78.09
C GLU A 191 -19.42 -31.87 -77.20
N PHE A 192 -18.86 -30.76 -77.70
CA PHE A 192 -17.98 -29.89 -76.94
C PHE A 192 -18.68 -29.29 -75.71
N LEU A 193 -19.92 -28.81 -75.87
CA LEU A 193 -20.71 -28.27 -74.76
C LEU A 193 -21.02 -29.34 -73.72
N ARG A 194 -21.47 -30.53 -74.15
CA ARG A 194 -21.72 -31.67 -73.25
C ARG A 194 -20.45 -32.07 -72.49
N GLU A 195 -19.30 -32.09 -73.16
CA GLU A 195 -18.02 -32.42 -72.55
C GLU A 195 -17.54 -31.33 -71.58
N ASN A 196 -17.78 -30.05 -71.89
CA ASN A 196 -17.48 -28.94 -70.98
C ASN A 196 -18.36 -28.98 -69.73
N GLU A 197 -19.66 -29.19 -69.91
CA GLU A 197 -20.60 -29.35 -68.81
C GLU A 197 -20.25 -30.56 -67.94
N ARG A 198 -19.93 -31.71 -68.55
CA ARG A 198 -19.43 -32.90 -67.86
C ARG A 198 -18.19 -32.57 -67.03
N LYS A 199 -17.18 -31.92 -67.62
CA LYS A 199 -15.96 -31.51 -66.91
C LYS A 199 -16.23 -30.53 -65.77
N SER A 200 -17.16 -29.59 -65.96
CA SER A 200 -17.57 -28.61 -64.94
C SER A 200 -18.23 -29.30 -63.75
N VAL A 201 -19.16 -30.23 -64.02
CA VAL A 201 -19.80 -31.05 -62.99
C VAL A 201 -18.76 -31.93 -62.29
N GLU A 202 -17.88 -32.59 -63.01
CA GLU A 202 -16.81 -33.40 -62.42
C GLU A 202 -15.90 -32.57 -61.52
N ALA A 203 -15.48 -31.38 -61.94
CA ALA A 203 -14.70 -30.46 -61.12
C ALA A 203 -15.45 -30.04 -59.84
N ARG A 204 -16.76 -29.76 -59.92
CA ARG A 204 -17.60 -29.45 -58.74
C ARG A 204 -17.70 -30.63 -57.79
N THR A 205 -17.98 -31.83 -58.30
CA THR A 205 -18.10 -33.03 -57.45
C THR A 205 -16.77 -33.39 -56.77
N LEU A 206 -15.63 -33.17 -57.44
CA LEU A 206 -14.31 -33.33 -56.84
C LEU A 206 -14.06 -32.30 -55.75
N PHE A 207 -14.41 -31.04 -56.00
CA PHE A 207 -14.30 -29.96 -54.99
C PHE A 207 -15.16 -30.26 -53.76
N GLU A 208 -16.43 -30.62 -53.94
CA GLU A 208 -17.34 -30.97 -52.85
C GLU A 208 -16.84 -32.19 -52.04
N ARG A 209 -16.25 -33.18 -52.72
CA ARG A 209 -15.66 -34.35 -52.04
C ARG A 209 -14.46 -33.95 -51.19
N GLU A 210 -13.56 -33.12 -51.72
CA GLU A 210 -12.40 -32.61 -50.97
C GLU A 210 -12.81 -31.70 -49.82
N GLU A 211 -13.83 -30.86 -50.01
CA GLU A 211 -14.38 -30.01 -48.94
C GLU A 211 -14.99 -30.85 -47.81
N LYS A 212 -15.76 -31.90 -48.15
CA LYS A 212 -16.27 -32.87 -47.17
C LYS A 212 -15.14 -33.57 -46.41
N SER A 213 -14.14 -34.10 -47.12
CA SER A 213 -12.96 -34.73 -46.53
C SER A 213 -12.20 -33.78 -45.59
N LYS A 214 -12.01 -32.52 -45.99
CA LYS A 214 -11.41 -31.47 -45.16
C LYS A 214 -12.26 -31.20 -43.92
N GLN A 215 -13.59 -31.12 -44.06
CA GLN A 215 -14.49 -30.87 -42.94
C GLN A 215 -14.47 -32.02 -41.93
N GLU A 216 -14.46 -33.27 -42.39
CA GLU A 216 -14.31 -34.46 -41.55
C GLU A 216 -12.98 -34.44 -40.79
N LYS A 217 -11.86 -34.13 -41.46
CA LYS A 217 -10.56 -33.96 -40.81
C LYS A 217 -10.56 -32.82 -39.77
N ASN A 218 -11.21 -31.70 -40.07
CA ASN A 218 -11.34 -30.59 -39.12
C ASN A 218 -12.13 -30.98 -37.87
N VAL A 219 -13.19 -31.78 -38.02
CA VAL A 219 -13.95 -32.33 -36.88
C VAL A 219 -13.07 -33.27 -36.06
N ALA A 220 -12.30 -34.16 -36.71
CA ALA A 220 -11.36 -35.05 -36.03
C ALA A 220 -10.27 -34.27 -35.28
N ILE A 221 -9.70 -33.21 -35.86
CA ILE A 221 -8.74 -32.32 -35.19
C ILE A 221 -9.38 -31.70 -33.96
N LYS A 222 -10.58 -31.12 -34.07
CA LYS A 222 -11.28 -30.53 -32.91
C LYS A 222 -11.53 -31.55 -31.80
N LYS A 223 -11.89 -32.78 -32.15
CA LYS A 223 -12.08 -33.87 -31.19
C LYS A 223 -10.77 -34.22 -30.48
N LEU A 224 -9.69 -34.43 -31.23
CA LEU A 224 -8.36 -34.71 -30.67
C LEU A 224 -7.85 -33.55 -29.81
N THR A 225 -8.06 -32.29 -30.21
CA THR A 225 -7.71 -31.13 -29.38
C THR A 225 -8.47 -31.10 -28.06
N ALA A 226 -9.76 -31.48 -28.06
CA ALA A 226 -10.52 -31.61 -26.83
C ALA A 226 -10.00 -32.75 -25.94
N GLU A 227 -9.67 -33.91 -26.53
CA GLU A 227 -9.07 -35.05 -25.81
C GLU A 227 -7.70 -34.68 -25.20
N ILE A 228 -6.86 -33.95 -25.94
CA ILE A 228 -5.59 -33.40 -25.42
C ILE A 228 -5.86 -32.52 -24.21
N GLY A 229 -6.79 -31.56 -24.30
CA GLY A 229 -7.12 -30.68 -23.19
C GLY A 229 -7.63 -31.44 -21.95
N THR A 230 -8.40 -32.52 -22.15
CA THR A 230 -8.81 -33.38 -21.02
C THR A 230 -7.62 -34.09 -20.37
N ILE A 231 -6.72 -34.65 -21.18
CA ILE A 231 -5.51 -35.34 -20.67
C ILE A 231 -4.58 -34.35 -19.97
N GLU A 232 -4.38 -33.16 -20.52
CA GLU A 232 -3.59 -32.09 -19.88
C GLU A 232 -4.19 -31.72 -18.52
N SER A 233 -5.50 -31.52 -18.42
CA SER A 233 -6.15 -31.23 -17.13
C SER A 233 -6.07 -32.38 -16.13
N GLU A 234 -6.09 -33.62 -16.60
CA GLU A 234 -5.87 -34.80 -15.75
C GLU A 234 -4.41 -34.89 -15.29
N LEU A 235 -3.46 -34.59 -16.17
CA LEU A 235 -2.03 -34.54 -15.86
C LEU A 235 -1.76 -33.49 -14.79
N ASP A 236 -2.28 -32.27 -14.94
CA ASP A 236 -2.15 -31.20 -13.93
C ASP A 236 -2.69 -31.66 -12.56
N ARG A 237 -3.86 -32.33 -12.54
CA ARG A 237 -4.42 -32.91 -11.31
C ARG A 237 -3.52 -33.98 -10.69
N TYR A 238 -2.90 -34.83 -11.51
CA TYR A 238 -1.93 -35.83 -11.02
C TYR A 238 -0.63 -35.18 -10.54
N GLU A 239 -0.17 -34.11 -11.18
CA GLU A 239 0.99 -33.33 -10.74
C GLU A 239 0.74 -32.67 -9.37
N GLU A 240 -0.42 -32.04 -9.19
CA GLU A 240 -0.83 -31.49 -7.89
C GLU A 240 -0.88 -32.58 -6.81
N ALA A 241 -1.50 -33.72 -7.11
CA ALA A 241 -1.54 -34.87 -6.20
C ALA A 241 -0.13 -35.39 -5.87
N LEU A 242 0.78 -35.46 -6.85
CA LEU A 242 2.16 -35.86 -6.64
C LEU A 242 2.90 -34.89 -5.73
N ILE A 243 2.70 -33.58 -5.90
CA ILE A 243 3.27 -32.56 -5.01
C ILE A 243 2.78 -32.78 -3.58
N ASP A 244 1.50 -33.07 -3.36
CA ASP A 244 0.96 -33.33 -2.03
C ASP A 244 1.49 -34.65 -1.44
N TYR A 245 1.59 -35.72 -2.21
CA TYR A 245 2.23 -36.96 -1.77
C TYR A 245 3.71 -36.77 -1.42
N GLN A 246 4.45 -35.92 -2.14
CA GLN A 246 5.82 -35.57 -1.78
C GLN A 246 5.89 -34.82 -0.45
N LYS A 247 4.98 -33.89 -0.19
CA LYS A 247 4.87 -33.20 1.11
C LYS A 247 4.54 -34.19 2.23
N TYR A 248 3.61 -35.11 2.00
CA TYR A 248 3.26 -36.14 2.98
C TYR A 248 4.43 -37.08 3.26
N ARG A 249 5.16 -37.50 2.22
CA ARG A 249 6.37 -38.31 2.37
C ARG A 249 7.43 -37.61 3.23
N GLU A 250 7.69 -36.33 2.95
CA GLU A 250 8.65 -35.54 3.74
C GLU A 250 8.18 -35.34 5.19
N PHE A 251 6.88 -35.07 5.37
CA PHE A 251 6.28 -34.94 6.70
C PHE A 251 6.41 -36.24 7.50
N LEU A 252 6.08 -37.39 6.92
CA LEU A 252 6.23 -38.69 7.55
C LEU A 252 7.70 -38.98 7.88
N PHE A 253 8.62 -38.69 6.97
CA PHE A 253 10.06 -38.86 7.20
C PHE A 253 10.55 -38.05 8.40
N ARG A 254 10.07 -36.80 8.56
CA ARG A 254 10.43 -35.93 9.69
C ARG A 254 9.85 -36.40 11.02
N LEU A 255 8.69 -37.05 10.99
CA LEU A 255 8.06 -37.62 12.19
C LEU A 255 8.63 -38.98 12.58
N SER A 256 9.24 -39.71 11.64
CA SER A 256 9.93 -40.96 11.95
C SER A 256 11.02 -40.72 13.00
N PRO A 257 11.28 -41.68 13.91
CA PRO A 257 12.33 -41.55 14.92
C PRO A 257 13.71 -41.24 14.31
N PRO A 258 14.55 -40.42 14.97
CA PRO A 258 15.88 -40.07 14.46
C PRO A 258 16.77 -41.28 14.16
N GLU A 259 16.67 -42.35 14.96
CA GLU A 259 17.41 -43.60 14.74
C GLU A 259 17.09 -44.23 13.39
N TRP A 260 15.80 -44.25 13.02
CA TRP A 260 15.34 -44.77 11.73
C TRP A 260 15.70 -43.84 10.57
N GLN A 261 15.65 -42.51 10.77
CA GLN A 261 16.08 -41.55 9.75
C GLN A 261 17.57 -41.69 9.39
N GLU A 262 18.43 -41.86 10.38
CA GLU A 262 19.87 -42.05 10.18
C GLU A 262 20.17 -43.41 9.52
N GLU A 263 19.42 -44.46 9.88
CA GLU A 263 19.53 -45.76 9.21
C GLU A 263 19.16 -45.66 7.71
N GLN A 264 18.11 -44.91 7.37
CA GLN A 264 17.73 -44.70 5.96
C GLN A 264 18.74 -43.83 5.20
N LYS A 265 19.29 -42.78 5.83
CA LYS A 265 20.37 -41.98 5.24
C LYS A 265 21.61 -42.82 4.99
N THR A 266 21.98 -43.69 5.92
CA THR A 266 23.15 -44.58 5.79
C THR A 266 22.95 -45.71 4.79
N LYS A 267 21.72 -46.23 4.64
CA LYS A 267 21.35 -47.14 3.54
C LYS A 267 21.49 -46.43 2.18
N SER A 268 20.95 -45.21 2.04
CA SER A 268 21.06 -44.43 0.80
C SER A 268 22.51 -44.03 0.44
N SER A 269 23.39 -43.86 1.44
CA SER A 269 24.81 -43.56 1.20
C SER A 269 25.64 -44.82 0.93
N LYS A 270 25.30 -45.97 1.54
CA LYS A 270 25.93 -47.27 1.23
C LYS A 270 25.63 -47.76 -0.18
N THR A 271 24.40 -47.59 -0.68
CA THR A 271 24.04 -47.96 -2.06
C THR A 271 24.76 -47.10 -3.10
N LYS A 272 25.22 -45.90 -2.72
CA LYS A 272 26.05 -45.03 -3.57
C LYS A 272 27.56 -45.35 -3.50
N SER A 273 28.01 -46.26 -2.64
CA SER A 273 29.43 -46.61 -2.49
C SER A 273 29.72 -48.09 -2.79
N SER A 274 30.08 -48.34 -4.05
CA SER A 274 30.91 -49.44 -4.63
C SER A 274 30.23 -50.58 -5.42
N PRO A 275 30.91 -51.23 -6.41
CA PRO A 275 32.20 -50.91 -7.04
C PRO A 275 32.18 -50.83 -8.59
N GLY A 276 32.77 -49.76 -9.13
CA GLY A 276 33.11 -49.64 -10.56
C GLY A 276 34.29 -48.67 -10.74
N LYS A 277 35.49 -49.25 -10.82
CA LYS A 277 36.75 -48.73 -11.41
C LYS A 277 36.50 -47.74 -12.58
N ASP A 278 37.24 -46.66 -12.84
CA ASP A 278 38.59 -46.20 -12.52
C ASP A 278 38.62 -44.64 -12.65
N GLY A 279 39.57 -43.95 -12.00
CA GLY A 279 40.06 -42.65 -12.48
C GLY A 279 40.09 -41.47 -11.50
N GLU A 280 41.28 -41.31 -10.90
CA GLU A 280 41.90 -40.05 -10.44
C GLU A 280 41.43 -39.37 -9.14
N GLU A 281 42.22 -39.63 -8.09
CA GLU A 281 42.50 -38.67 -7.02
C GLU A 281 43.26 -37.45 -7.56
N ILE A 282 42.78 -36.24 -7.24
CA ILE A 282 43.66 -35.19 -6.70
C ILE A 282 42.95 -34.53 -5.53
N GLN A 283 43.40 -34.85 -4.32
CA GLN A 283 43.18 -34.06 -3.12
C GLN A 283 44.03 -32.78 -3.19
N ASN A 284 43.49 -31.63 -2.76
CA ASN A 284 44.12 -30.84 -1.70
C ASN A 284 43.30 -29.61 -1.25
N LYS A 285 43.12 -29.57 0.08
CA LYS A 285 43.10 -28.40 0.99
C LYS A 285 41.92 -27.41 0.99
N GLY A 286 41.02 -27.64 1.95
CA GLY A 286 41.00 -26.87 3.19
C GLY A 286 40.08 -25.64 3.29
N PRO A 287 39.66 -25.25 4.51
CA PRO A 287 38.31 -24.75 4.79
C PRO A 287 38.27 -23.29 5.30
N MET A 288 37.27 -22.47 4.92
CA MET A 288 36.82 -21.35 5.75
C MET A 288 35.49 -20.72 5.26
N GLU A 289 34.50 -20.74 6.14
CA GLU A 289 33.62 -19.67 6.62
C GLU A 289 33.10 -18.47 5.75
N ILE A 290 31.85 -18.10 6.10
CA ILE A 290 31.21 -16.77 6.10
C ILE A 290 30.63 -16.21 4.77
N GLY A 291 29.31 -16.03 4.77
CA GLY A 291 28.72 -14.69 4.70
C GLY A 291 28.28 -14.11 3.37
N LEU A 292 26.97 -13.83 3.33
CA LEU A 292 26.30 -12.61 2.83
C LEU A 292 26.47 -12.14 1.37
N ASP A 293 25.29 -11.82 0.82
CA ASP A 293 25.00 -10.75 -0.12
C ASP A 293 25.68 -10.74 -1.49
N ARG A 294 24.87 -10.97 -2.53
CA ARG A 294 25.16 -10.42 -3.86
C ARG A 294 23.96 -9.69 -4.44
N LYS A 295 24.01 -8.37 -4.26
CA LYS A 295 23.31 -7.37 -5.08
C LYS A 295 23.43 -7.71 -6.57
N LEU A 296 22.29 -7.78 -7.24
CA LEU A 296 22.17 -7.61 -8.68
C LEU A 296 21.99 -6.12 -8.98
N SER A 297 22.97 -5.55 -9.67
CA SER A 297 22.77 -4.36 -10.48
C SER A 297 23.55 -4.54 -11.77
N SER A 298 22.84 -4.64 -12.88
CA SER A 298 23.21 -3.85 -14.06
C SER A 298 22.03 -3.72 -15.02
N SER A 299 21.59 -2.47 -15.14
CA SER A 299 21.39 -1.75 -16.39
C SER A 299 20.35 -2.26 -17.39
N GLY A 300 19.22 -1.56 -17.42
CA GLY A 300 18.27 -1.61 -18.51
C GLY A 300 18.80 -0.97 -19.81
N ARG A 301 18.31 -1.49 -20.93
CA ARG A 301 18.13 -0.72 -22.17
C ARG A 301 16.75 -1.05 -22.73
N LYS A 302 16.03 0.02 -23.09
CA LYS A 302 14.73 0.00 -23.77
C LYS A 302 14.91 -0.41 -25.24
N LEU A 303 13.91 -1.07 -25.82
CA LEU A 303 13.06 -0.57 -26.93
C LEU A 303 12.18 -1.72 -27.48
N ALA A 304 10.95 -1.38 -27.83
CA ALA A 304 9.96 -2.23 -28.52
C ALA A 304 9.93 -1.89 -30.03
N PRO A 305 8.92 -2.33 -30.82
CA PRO A 305 8.88 -3.52 -31.67
C PRO A 305 8.83 -3.17 -33.18
N VAL A 306 8.61 -4.19 -34.05
CA VAL A 306 7.90 -4.17 -35.36
C VAL A 306 8.69 -4.66 -36.61
N ARG A 307 8.25 -5.84 -37.07
CA ARG A 307 8.04 -6.38 -38.44
C ARG A 307 9.21 -6.48 -39.44
N VAL A 308 9.45 -7.71 -39.90
CA VAL A 308 9.67 -8.04 -41.32
C VAL A 308 8.92 -9.32 -41.70
N THR A 309 8.46 -9.31 -42.95
CA THR A 309 7.52 -10.19 -43.64
C THR A 309 8.25 -11.35 -44.34
N ARG A 310 7.57 -12.53 -44.39
CA ARG A 310 7.59 -13.59 -45.41
C ARG A 310 8.77 -14.60 -45.56
N LEU A 311 8.31 -15.87 -45.58
CA LEU A 311 8.68 -17.04 -46.39
C LEU A 311 9.75 -18.04 -45.87
N SER A 312 9.22 -19.19 -45.42
CA SER A 312 9.60 -20.57 -45.77
C SER A 312 11.05 -21.03 -45.60
N SER A 313 11.29 -21.98 -44.69
CA SER A 313 11.88 -23.30 -45.01
C SER A 313 12.01 -24.13 -43.74
N ALA A 314 11.86 -25.44 -43.90
CA ALA A 314 11.93 -26.47 -42.87
C ALA A 314 13.18 -26.35 -41.99
N GLN A 315 12.99 -26.51 -40.68
CA GLN A 315 13.86 -27.30 -39.80
C GLN A 315 13.11 -27.57 -38.50
N SER A 316 12.99 -28.86 -38.19
CA SER A 316 12.59 -29.39 -36.90
C SER A 316 13.55 -28.87 -35.85
N ASP A 317 13.05 -28.18 -34.82
CA ASP A 317 13.80 -27.96 -33.58
C ASP A 317 12.87 -28.25 -32.40
N THR A 318 12.96 -29.51 -31.98
CA THR A 318 12.58 -30.01 -30.67
C THR A 318 13.39 -29.24 -29.63
N LEU A 319 12.81 -28.17 -29.07
CA LEU A 319 13.36 -27.53 -27.88
C LEU A 319 13.15 -28.48 -26.70
N GLY A 320 14.21 -29.21 -26.37
CA GLY A 320 14.33 -30.02 -25.18
C GLY A 320 14.01 -29.19 -23.95
N ILE A 321 12.87 -29.51 -23.34
CA ILE A 321 12.63 -29.22 -21.94
C ILE A 321 13.71 -29.99 -21.19
N ASN A 322 14.66 -29.26 -20.61
CA ASN A 322 15.58 -29.78 -19.61
C ASN A 322 14.79 -30.16 -18.36
N CYS A 323 14.07 -31.27 -18.42
CA CYS A 323 13.71 -32.04 -17.25
C CYS A 323 14.79 -33.11 -17.13
N THR A 324 15.84 -32.80 -16.37
CA THR A 324 16.70 -33.83 -15.79
C THR A 324 15.85 -34.58 -14.76
N LEU A 325 14.97 -35.45 -15.26
CA LEU A 325 14.29 -36.44 -14.45
C LEU A 325 15.28 -37.58 -14.31
N ASP A 326 16.08 -37.54 -13.23
CA ASP A 326 16.81 -38.71 -12.75
C ASP A 326 15.79 -39.77 -12.33
N TYR A 327 15.25 -40.47 -13.33
CA TYR A 327 14.47 -41.68 -13.16
C TYR A 327 15.44 -42.81 -12.80
N ASN A 328 15.98 -42.75 -11.58
CA ASN A 328 16.60 -43.90 -10.95
C ASN A 328 15.47 -44.89 -10.66
N SER A 329 15.21 -45.74 -11.64
CA SER A 329 14.41 -46.95 -11.54
C SER A 329 15.10 -47.94 -10.61
N SER A 330 15.00 -47.69 -9.30
CA SER A 330 15.02 -48.75 -8.31
C SER A 330 13.59 -48.93 -7.84
N GLU A 331 13.01 -50.09 -8.17
CA GLU A 331 11.76 -50.61 -7.61
C GLU A 331 11.90 -50.91 -6.10
N ASP A 332 12.40 -49.95 -5.32
CA ASP A 332 12.27 -50.00 -3.87
C ASP A 332 11.00 -49.24 -3.53
N GLU A 333 9.96 -50.01 -3.18
CA GLU A 333 8.83 -49.48 -2.43
C GLU A 333 9.38 -48.66 -1.27
N PRO A 334 9.06 -47.36 -1.17
CA PRO A 334 9.67 -46.51 -0.15
C PRO A 334 9.30 -47.06 1.23
N GLU A 335 10.28 -47.64 1.93
CA GLU A 335 10.11 -48.11 3.31
C GLU A 335 9.62 -46.93 4.15
N LEU A 336 8.35 -46.95 4.57
CA LEU A 336 7.77 -45.98 5.50
C LEU A 336 7.90 -46.54 6.92
N TYR A 337 8.24 -45.67 7.88
CA TYR A 337 8.25 -46.05 9.29
C TYR A 337 6.85 -46.38 9.81
N PHE A 338 5.85 -45.60 9.40
CA PHE A 338 4.46 -45.80 9.78
C PHE A 338 3.79 -46.76 8.79
N THR A 339 3.39 -47.94 9.27
CA THR A 339 2.72 -48.96 8.44
C THR A 339 1.19 -48.83 8.49
N ASP A 340 0.66 -48.38 9.63
CA ASP A 340 -0.78 -48.15 9.83
C ASP A 340 -1.01 -46.65 10.10
N PRO A 341 -1.92 -45.97 9.36
CA PRO A 341 -2.28 -44.58 9.61
C PRO A 341 -2.66 -44.27 11.07
N GLN A 342 -3.21 -45.24 11.81
CA GLN A 342 -3.55 -45.07 13.22
C GLN A 342 -2.32 -44.76 14.09
N GLN A 343 -1.15 -45.32 13.76
CA GLN A 343 0.10 -45.07 14.51
C GLN A 343 0.49 -43.58 14.52
N LEU A 344 0.28 -42.90 13.39
CA LEU A 344 0.54 -41.47 13.28
C LEU A 344 -0.47 -40.65 14.10
N LEU A 345 -1.75 -41.04 14.06
CA LEU A 345 -2.79 -40.37 14.82
C LEU A 345 -2.58 -40.53 16.33
N ASP A 346 -2.19 -41.73 16.76
CA ASP A 346 -1.88 -42.04 18.16
C ASP A 346 -0.64 -41.25 18.61
N LEU A 347 0.42 -41.19 17.80
CA LEU A 347 1.60 -40.35 18.08
C LEU A 347 1.22 -38.87 18.20
N MET A 348 0.38 -38.36 17.29
CA MET A 348 -0.11 -36.98 17.36
C MET A 348 -0.95 -36.74 18.61
N ALA A 349 -1.82 -37.68 18.99
CA ALA A 349 -2.61 -37.61 20.20
C ALA A 349 -1.71 -37.59 21.46
N GLU A 350 -0.71 -38.48 21.52
CA GLU A 350 0.27 -38.53 22.61
C GLU A 350 1.08 -37.24 22.70
N LEU A 351 1.61 -36.73 21.58
CA LEU A 351 2.30 -35.43 21.55
C LEU A 351 1.39 -34.28 21.98
N THR A 352 0.10 -34.33 21.63
CA THR A 352 -0.88 -33.32 22.04
C THR A 352 -1.14 -33.40 23.54
N GLU A 353 -1.27 -34.60 24.10
CA GLU A 353 -1.41 -34.83 25.53
C GLU A 353 -0.16 -34.39 26.30
N GLN A 354 1.03 -34.74 25.82
CA GLN A 354 2.30 -34.30 26.38
C GLN A 354 2.41 -32.77 26.36
N ASN A 355 2.11 -32.12 25.24
CA ASN A 355 2.10 -30.66 25.14
C ASN A 355 1.09 -30.01 26.10
N LEU A 356 -0.12 -30.58 26.21
CA LEU A 356 -1.13 -30.10 27.16
C LEU A 356 -0.65 -30.28 28.61
N SER A 357 -0.01 -31.40 28.92
CA SER A 357 0.57 -31.66 30.25
C SER A 357 1.68 -30.67 30.59
N LEU A 358 2.53 -30.32 29.62
CA LEU A 358 3.59 -29.32 29.78
C LEU A 358 3.01 -27.93 30.01
N ILE A 359 1.98 -27.55 29.26
CA ILE A 359 1.28 -26.26 29.45
C ILE A 359 0.66 -26.18 30.84
N GLN A 360 -0.01 -27.26 31.29
CA GLN A 360 -0.58 -27.33 32.63
C GLN A 360 0.49 -27.26 33.72
N ASN A 361 1.62 -27.95 33.53
CA ASN A 361 2.75 -27.90 34.46
C ASN A 361 3.33 -26.47 34.52
N SER A 362 3.59 -25.83 33.37
CA SER A 362 4.07 -24.46 33.33
C SER A 362 3.12 -23.49 34.04
N ALA A 363 1.80 -23.66 33.87
CA ALA A 363 0.81 -22.84 34.55
C ALA A 363 0.82 -23.04 36.07
N ARG A 364 0.93 -24.30 36.55
CA ARG A 364 1.05 -24.60 37.99
C ARG A 364 2.34 -24.03 38.60
N VAL A 365 3.46 -24.12 37.88
CA VAL A 365 4.73 -23.56 38.32
C VAL A 365 4.67 -22.03 38.36
N GLU A 366 4.03 -21.41 37.37
CA GLU A 366 3.80 -19.96 37.33
C GLU A 366 2.93 -19.48 38.50
N GLU A 367 1.86 -20.20 38.82
CA GLU A 367 1.02 -19.93 40.00
C GLU A 367 1.81 -20.04 41.30
N ALA A 368 2.57 -21.12 41.51
CA ALA A 368 3.41 -21.28 42.70
C ALA A 368 4.49 -20.19 42.82
N LEU A 369 5.01 -19.72 41.68
CA LEU A 369 5.97 -18.61 41.63
C LEU A 369 5.30 -17.29 42.05
N GLU A 370 4.08 -17.04 41.58
CA GLU A 370 3.32 -15.84 41.96
C GLU A 370 2.93 -15.86 43.45
N GLU A 371 2.53 -17.00 43.99
CA GLU A 371 2.31 -17.16 45.44
C GLU A 371 3.59 -16.86 46.24
N LEU A 372 4.75 -17.38 45.80
CA LEU A 372 6.03 -17.10 46.45
C LEU A 372 6.38 -15.61 46.37
N ARG A 373 6.14 -14.94 45.22
CA ARG A 373 6.35 -13.50 45.08
C ARG A 373 5.48 -12.72 46.05
N GLN A 374 4.20 -13.07 46.17
CA GLN A 374 3.30 -12.44 47.13
C GLN A 374 3.76 -12.67 48.57
N ALA A 375 4.21 -13.89 48.92
CA ALA A 375 4.76 -14.19 50.23
C ALA A 375 5.99 -13.32 50.54
N VAL A 376 6.95 -13.23 49.61
CA VAL A 376 8.15 -12.38 49.74
C VAL A 376 7.78 -10.91 49.89
N GLU A 377 6.81 -10.43 49.12
CA GLU A 377 6.39 -9.03 49.18
C GLU A 377 5.66 -8.72 50.50
N THR A 378 4.87 -9.66 51.04
CA THR A 378 4.25 -9.50 52.36
C THR A 378 5.27 -9.55 53.49
N THR A 379 6.31 -10.37 53.41
CA THR A 379 7.38 -10.40 54.42
C THR A 379 8.24 -9.14 54.35
N ARG A 380 8.59 -8.67 53.15
CA ARG A 380 9.26 -7.37 52.94
C ARG A 380 8.50 -6.23 53.62
N ARG A 381 7.18 -6.12 53.37
CA ARG A 381 6.34 -5.10 54.00
C ARG A 381 6.27 -5.21 55.53
N LYS A 382 6.37 -6.41 56.11
CA LYS A 382 6.44 -6.60 57.57
C LYS A 382 7.80 -6.12 58.11
N ILE A 383 8.89 -6.44 57.43
CA ILE A 383 10.23 -6.01 57.79
C ILE A 383 10.32 -4.48 57.74
N GLU A 384 9.85 -3.84 56.68
CA GLU A 384 9.84 -2.37 56.56
C GLU A 384 9.10 -1.68 57.70
N LYS A 385 7.97 -2.24 58.15
CA LYS A 385 7.23 -1.71 59.32
C LYS A 385 8.01 -1.84 60.63
N GLU A 386 8.69 -2.97 60.84
CA GLU A 386 9.54 -3.15 62.02
C GLU A 386 10.77 -2.24 61.95
N GLU A 387 11.36 -2.04 60.76
CA GLU A 387 12.45 -1.07 60.54
C GLU A 387 12.01 0.35 60.87
N GLU A 388 10.83 0.78 60.41
CA GLU A 388 10.25 2.09 60.76
C GLU A 388 10.07 2.24 62.27
N LYS A 389 9.55 1.21 62.94
CA LYS A 389 9.36 1.20 64.40
C LYS A 389 10.70 1.29 65.14
N ILE A 390 11.71 0.53 64.72
CA ILE A 390 13.06 0.58 65.29
C ILE A 390 13.68 1.97 65.06
N ALA A 391 13.52 2.56 63.87
CA ALA A 391 14.01 3.89 63.57
C ALA A 391 13.35 4.97 64.47
N LEU A 392 12.04 4.85 64.74
CA LEU A 392 11.35 5.72 65.69
C LEU A 392 11.88 5.54 67.12
N GLN A 393 12.12 4.30 67.56
CA GLN A 393 12.71 4.02 68.87
C GLN A 393 14.12 4.62 68.99
N ILE A 394 14.95 4.49 67.95
CA ILE A 394 16.29 5.09 67.91
C ILE A 394 16.19 6.62 67.99
N LYS A 395 15.26 7.26 67.27
CA LYS A 395 15.05 8.72 67.35
C LYS A 395 14.66 9.16 68.76
N GLU A 396 13.75 8.43 69.41
CA GLU A 396 13.32 8.74 70.77
C GLU A 396 14.45 8.53 71.80
N LEU A 397 15.20 7.43 71.70
CA LEU A 397 16.36 7.19 72.56
C LEU A 397 17.45 8.26 72.37
N ASN A 398 17.73 8.66 71.13
CA ASN A 398 18.66 9.76 70.85
C ASN A 398 18.17 11.08 71.45
N LYS A 399 16.87 11.37 71.39
CA LYS A 399 16.28 12.56 72.04
C LYS A 399 16.47 12.53 73.55
N ARG A 400 16.23 11.38 74.20
CA ARG A 400 16.50 11.22 75.65
C ARG A 400 17.97 11.37 75.97
N LEU A 401 18.85 10.75 75.18
CA LEU A 401 20.29 10.88 75.33
C LEU A 401 20.75 12.33 75.22
N HIS A 402 20.21 13.11 74.26
CA HIS A 402 20.52 14.53 74.13
C HIS A 402 20.04 15.35 75.33
N LYS A 403 18.83 15.10 75.83
CA LYS A 403 18.33 15.74 77.06
C LYS A 403 19.25 15.45 78.24
N GLU A 404 19.69 14.19 78.37
CA GLU A 404 20.52 13.77 79.49
C GLU A 404 21.97 14.24 79.37
N LYS A 405 22.52 14.30 78.15
CA LYS A 405 23.79 14.99 77.88
C LYS A 405 23.69 16.48 78.22
N ALA A 406 22.60 17.16 77.87
CA ALA A 406 22.41 18.58 78.20
C ALA A 406 22.29 18.81 79.72
N ARG A 407 21.59 17.91 80.44
CA ARG A 407 21.54 17.90 81.90
C ARG A 407 22.92 17.65 82.51
N GLY A 408 23.68 16.69 81.98
CA GLY A 408 25.06 16.42 82.38
C GLY A 408 25.96 17.64 82.22
N VAL A 409 25.91 18.32 81.07
CA VAL A 409 26.67 19.58 80.85
C VAL A 409 26.24 20.68 81.81
N LYS A 410 24.94 20.85 82.06
CA LYS A 410 24.44 21.83 83.06
C LYS A 410 24.93 21.49 84.46
N LEU A 411 24.89 20.22 84.85
CA LEU A 411 25.36 19.78 86.16
C LEU A 411 26.87 19.98 86.30
N GLU A 412 27.64 19.72 85.25
CA GLU A 412 29.08 19.98 85.21
C GLU A 412 29.39 21.47 85.34
N GLN A 413 28.62 22.34 84.67
CA GLN A 413 28.70 23.80 84.86
C GLN A 413 28.35 24.22 86.29
N MET A 414 27.27 23.67 86.87
CA MET A 414 26.87 23.95 88.26
C MET A 414 27.93 23.48 89.26
N PHE A 415 28.50 22.30 89.05
CA PHE A 415 29.60 21.78 89.85
C PHE A 415 30.83 22.68 89.71
N GLN A 416 31.19 23.10 88.50
CA GLN A 416 32.31 24.00 88.26
C GLN A 416 32.10 25.39 88.89
N LEU A 417 30.87 25.93 88.85
CA LEU A 417 30.51 27.15 89.55
C LEU A 417 30.56 26.97 91.07
N HIS A 418 30.05 25.87 91.61
CA HIS A 418 30.12 25.55 93.04
C HIS A 418 31.56 25.38 93.53
N VAL A 419 32.42 24.75 92.73
CA VAL A 419 33.85 24.63 93.03
C VAL A 419 34.56 25.98 92.96
N SER A 420 34.10 26.88 92.08
CA SER A 420 34.61 28.26 92.00
C SER A 420 34.12 29.15 93.15
N LEU A 421 32.86 28.98 93.58
CA LEU A 421 32.23 29.59 94.76
C LEU A 421 32.58 28.81 96.03
N SER A 422 33.87 28.64 96.27
CA SER A 422 34.41 28.01 97.47
C SER A 422 33.69 28.49 98.74
N SER A 423 33.57 27.61 99.74
CA SER A 423 33.01 27.86 101.08
C SER A 423 33.49 29.15 101.74
N GLU A 424 34.64 29.67 101.31
CA GLU A 424 35.24 30.91 101.78
C GLU A 424 34.44 32.16 101.36
N ASP A 425 33.97 32.23 100.10
CA ASP A 425 33.16 33.37 99.62
C ASP A 425 31.76 33.37 100.25
N GLN A 426 31.18 32.19 100.51
CA GLN A 426 29.89 32.07 101.22
C GLN A 426 30.00 32.53 102.68
N GLY A 427 31.12 32.23 103.34
CA GLY A 427 31.42 32.72 104.70
C GLY A 427 31.52 34.24 104.73
N VAL A 428 32.29 34.84 103.81
CA VAL A 428 32.44 36.30 103.71
C VAL A 428 31.10 37.01 103.46
N MET A 429 30.24 36.47 102.59
CA MET A 429 28.90 37.04 102.37
C MET A 429 27.99 36.94 103.58
N LEU A 430 28.02 35.81 104.30
CA LEU A 430 27.24 35.62 105.52
C LEU A 430 27.73 36.55 106.64
N ASP A 431 29.04 36.76 106.75
CA ASP A 431 29.63 37.70 107.70
C ASP A 431 29.22 39.15 107.35
N ALA A 432 29.30 39.55 106.09
CA ALA A 432 28.85 40.87 105.63
C ALA A 432 27.34 41.09 105.87
N LEU A 433 26.52 40.06 105.67
CA LEU A 433 25.10 40.11 106.00
C LEU A 433 24.89 40.23 107.52
N SER A 434 25.65 39.48 108.32
CA SER A 434 25.58 39.54 109.78
C SER A 434 25.92 40.94 110.30
N GLU A 435 26.92 41.60 109.69
CA GLU A 435 27.31 42.97 109.99
C GLU A 435 26.19 43.95 109.65
N LYS A 436 25.60 43.84 108.45
CA LYS A 436 24.50 44.73 108.04
C LYS A 436 23.26 44.56 108.91
N VAL A 437 22.90 43.33 109.26
CA VAL A 437 21.80 43.05 110.19
C VAL A 437 22.08 43.67 111.57
N ALA A 438 23.32 43.59 112.05
CA ALA A 438 23.73 44.22 113.30
C ALA A 438 23.62 45.76 113.26
N GLU A 439 23.98 46.38 112.13
CA GLU A 439 23.83 47.82 111.90
C GLU A 439 22.35 48.24 111.95
N VAL A 440 21.48 47.53 111.23
CA VAL A 440 20.04 47.82 111.21
C VAL A 440 19.42 47.63 112.58
N TYR A 441 19.75 46.54 113.28
CA TYR A 441 19.28 46.28 114.65
C TYR A 441 19.64 47.43 115.59
N SER A 442 20.90 47.89 115.51
CA SER A 442 21.40 49.00 116.33
C SER A 442 20.64 50.30 116.04
N SER A 443 20.27 50.53 114.78
CA SER A 443 19.56 51.75 114.36
C SER A 443 18.06 51.77 114.74
N CYS A 444 17.39 50.61 114.72
CA CYS A 444 15.93 50.52 114.74
C CYS A 444 15.36 50.03 116.07
N VAL A 445 16.11 49.22 116.82
CA VAL A 445 15.66 48.55 118.06
C VAL A 445 16.39 49.10 119.28
N GLU A 446 17.72 49.02 119.35
CA GLU A 446 18.52 49.41 120.53
C GLU A 446 19.92 49.94 120.19
N ASN A 447 20.35 51.06 120.80
CA ASN A 447 21.71 51.61 120.67
C ASN A 447 22.81 50.84 121.45
N ARG A 448 22.50 49.66 122.00
CA ARG A 448 23.43 48.88 122.84
C ARG A 448 23.89 47.63 122.09
N ILE A 449 25.16 47.29 122.22
CA ILE A 449 25.73 46.07 121.65
C ILE A 449 25.19 44.87 122.45
N THR A 450 24.27 44.13 121.85
CA THR A 450 23.72 42.89 122.42
C THR A 450 24.31 41.65 121.74
N ASN A 451 24.65 40.61 122.51
CA ASN A 451 25.20 39.33 122.03
C ASN A 451 24.16 38.41 121.36
N LEU A 452 23.20 38.99 120.65
CA LEU A 452 22.15 38.24 119.95
C LEU A 452 22.71 37.65 118.65
N SER A 453 22.29 36.43 118.34
CA SER A 453 22.52 35.80 117.05
C SER A 453 21.93 36.67 115.93
N THR A 454 22.51 36.60 114.72
CA THR A 454 22.02 37.33 113.55
C THR A 454 20.52 37.10 113.32
N LEU A 455 20.05 35.85 113.49
CA LEU A 455 18.64 35.51 113.34
C LEU A 455 17.76 36.16 114.42
N GLU A 456 18.24 36.21 115.65
CA GLU A 456 17.53 36.84 116.78
C GLU A 456 17.46 38.37 116.61
N LYS A 457 18.53 38.99 116.08
CA LYS A 457 18.54 40.41 115.70
C LYS A 457 17.47 40.70 114.64
N VAL A 458 17.34 39.84 113.62
CA VAL A 458 16.27 39.96 112.61
C VAL A 458 14.89 39.82 113.25
N ALA A 459 14.65 38.79 114.06
CA ALA A 459 13.36 38.60 114.72
C ALA A 459 12.94 39.80 115.57
N ASN A 460 13.88 40.47 116.24
CA ASN A 460 13.60 41.68 117.00
C ASN A 460 13.34 42.91 116.12
N ILE A 461 14.03 43.04 114.99
CA ILE A 461 13.71 44.06 113.97
C ILE A 461 12.27 43.84 113.48
N GLU A 462 11.89 42.61 113.18
CA GLU A 462 10.54 42.25 112.74
C GLU A 462 9.48 42.58 113.80
N ASN A 463 9.74 42.27 115.07
CA ASN A 463 8.86 42.63 116.18
C ASN A 463 8.70 44.15 116.31
N ARG A 464 9.79 44.91 116.15
CA ARG A 464 9.77 46.38 116.17
C ARG A 464 8.96 46.94 115.00
N ILE A 465 9.14 46.40 113.79
CA ILE A 465 8.35 46.77 112.61
C ILE A 465 6.86 46.48 112.86
N SER A 466 6.54 45.30 113.38
CA SER A 466 5.17 44.89 113.68
C SER A 466 4.51 45.83 114.69
N SER A 467 5.24 46.22 115.76
CA SER A 467 4.78 47.23 116.72
C SER A 467 4.53 48.60 116.10
N LEU A 468 5.42 49.05 115.20
CA LEU A 468 5.24 50.31 114.48
C LEU A 468 4.04 50.27 113.54
N LEU A 469 3.82 49.17 112.82
CA LEU A 469 2.66 48.98 111.95
C LEU A 469 1.35 48.99 112.74
N GLN A 470 1.30 48.33 113.90
CA GLN A 470 0.11 48.36 114.77
C GLN A 470 -0.18 49.78 115.29
N SER A 471 0.88 50.56 115.61
CA SER A 471 0.72 51.98 115.98
C SER A 471 0.24 52.85 114.81
N LEU A 472 0.59 52.49 113.58
CA LEU A 472 0.16 53.18 112.37
C LEU A 472 -1.31 52.91 112.06
N GLU A 473 -1.79 51.69 112.31
CA GLU A 473 -3.19 51.29 112.14
C GLU A 473 -4.12 51.97 113.15
N GLY A 474 -3.65 52.23 114.38
CA GLY A 474 -4.40 52.95 115.41
C GLY A 474 -4.45 54.48 115.26
N MET A 475 -3.82 55.07 114.24
CA MET A 475 -3.84 56.53 114.05
C MET A 475 -5.19 57.03 113.50
N PRO A 476 -5.69 58.19 113.95
CA PRO A 476 -6.89 58.80 113.40
C PRO A 476 -6.79 59.03 111.88
N GLU A 477 -7.85 58.69 111.16
CA GLU A 477 -7.89 58.65 109.69
C GLU A 477 -7.65 60.03 109.04
N GLU A 478 -8.04 61.11 109.73
CA GLU A 478 -7.75 62.50 109.33
C GLU A 478 -6.25 62.82 109.34
N ARG A 479 -5.52 62.32 110.36
CA ARG A 479 -4.07 62.49 110.49
C ARG A 479 -3.34 61.68 109.42
N LEU A 480 -3.79 60.44 109.16
CA LEU A 480 -3.29 59.59 108.07
C LEU A 480 -3.50 60.23 106.70
N ALA A 481 -4.68 60.79 106.43
CA ALA A 481 -4.98 61.49 105.18
C ALA A 481 -4.10 62.74 104.99
N MET A 482 -3.83 63.49 106.06
CA MET A 482 -2.92 64.64 106.04
C MET A 482 -1.47 64.22 105.75
N ILE A 483 -0.95 63.20 106.45
CA ILE A 483 0.39 62.65 106.22
C ILE A 483 0.54 62.09 104.81
N LYS A 484 -0.48 61.39 104.30
CA LYS A 484 -0.51 60.87 102.92
C LYS A 484 -0.46 62.00 101.90
N LYS A 485 -1.26 63.07 102.08
CA LYS A 485 -1.20 64.27 101.22
C LYS A 485 0.19 64.92 101.24
N ILE A 486 0.82 65.04 102.41
CA ILE A 486 2.18 65.58 102.55
C ILE A 486 3.19 64.70 101.81
N LYS A 487 3.23 63.39 102.08
CA LYS A 487 4.15 62.45 101.44
C LYS A 487 3.95 62.37 99.92
N ASP A 488 2.71 62.38 99.45
CA ASP A 488 2.38 62.42 98.01
C ASP A 488 2.75 63.77 97.37
N SER A 489 2.66 64.87 98.10
CA SER A 489 3.14 66.18 97.64
C SER A 489 4.67 66.24 97.57
N GLU A 490 5.36 65.67 98.57
CA GLU A 490 6.82 65.59 98.63
C GLU A 490 7.36 64.67 97.54
N LYS A 491 6.80 63.47 97.36
CA LYS A 491 7.19 62.54 96.27
C LYS A 491 7.04 63.19 94.90
N ARG A 492 5.94 63.90 94.66
CA ARG A 492 5.74 64.67 93.43
C ARG A 492 6.75 65.82 93.31
N SER A 493 7.12 66.46 94.42
CA SER A 493 8.16 67.50 94.44
C SER A 493 9.53 66.94 94.11
N ARG A 494 9.96 65.84 94.76
CA ARG A 494 11.23 65.15 94.51
C ARG A 494 11.33 64.66 93.07
N MET A 495 10.29 64.05 92.50
CA MET A 495 10.30 63.65 91.09
C MET A 495 10.43 64.83 90.13
N ARG A 496 9.81 65.98 90.45
CA ARG A 496 9.97 67.19 89.63
C ARG A 496 11.37 67.77 89.77
N GLU A 497 11.91 67.80 90.98
CA GLU A 497 13.26 68.29 91.28
C GLU A 497 14.33 67.41 90.65
N GLU A 498 14.21 66.09 90.76
CA GLU A 498 15.10 65.11 90.12
C GLU A 498 15.05 65.24 88.60
N LYS A 499 13.87 65.33 88.00
CA LYS A 499 13.74 65.56 86.56
C LYS A 499 14.34 66.91 86.12
N LEU A 500 14.21 67.95 86.94
CA LEU A 500 14.83 69.25 86.68
C LEU A 500 16.36 69.19 86.84
N MET A 501 16.86 68.44 87.82
CA MET A 501 18.29 68.20 88.04
C MET A 501 18.89 67.39 86.90
N GLU A 502 18.23 66.32 86.47
CA GLU A 502 18.66 65.51 85.32
C GLU A 502 18.68 66.34 84.04
N GLN A 503 17.71 67.23 83.83
CA GLN A 503 17.73 68.18 82.71
C GLN A 503 18.88 69.20 82.83
N ARG A 504 19.12 69.75 84.03
CA ARG A 504 20.26 70.64 84.28
C ARG A 504 21.60 69.94 84.08
N GLU A 505 21.74 68.70 84.53
CA GLU A 505 22.97 67.91 84.34
C GLU A 505 23.17 67.58 82.87
N LYS A 506 22.13 67.14 82.14
CA LYS A 506 22.20 66.96 80.69
C LYS A 506 22.58 68.27 79.99
N GLN A 507 22.08 69.42 80.43
CA GLN A 507 22.44 70.72 79.86
C GLN A 507 23.88 71.13 80.21
N LYS A 508 24.30 70.97 81.48
CA LYS A 508 25.67 71.20 81.95
C LYS A 508 26.67 70.29 81.23
N GLU A 509 26.34 69.02 81.06
CA GLU A 509 27.15 68.06 80.34
C GLU A 509 27.23 68.41 78.85
N ARG A 510 26.12 68.84 78.23
CA ARG A 510 26.14 69.37 76.86
C ARG A 510 27.06 70.58 76.74
N THR A 511 26.97 71.56 77.65
CA THR A 511 27.87 72.72 77.66
C THR A 511 29.32 72.33 77.96
N ARG A 512 29.56 71.36 78.85
CA ARG A 512 30.89 70.85 79.18
C ARG A 512 31.51 70.14 77.98
N ARG A 513 30.78 69.23 77.33
CA ARG A 513 31.21 68.55 76.10
C ARG A 513 31.39 69.53 74.93
N TYR A 514 30.64 70.62 74.88
CA TYR A 514 30.85 71.68 73.88
C TYR A 514 32.15 72.45 74.15
N LEU A 515 32.36 72.86 75.40
CA LEU A 515 33.59 73.53 75.83
C LEU A 515 34.82 72.63 75.66
N GLU A 516 34.74 71.37 76.08
CA GLU A 516 35.79 70.35 75.89
C GLU A 516 36.08 70.13 74.40
N ARG A 517 35.05 70.09 73.53
CA ARG A 517 35.26 70.06 72.07
C ARG A 517 35.90 71.33 71.52
N SER A 518 35.64 72.49 72.12
CA SER A 518 36.27 73.76 71.70
C SER A 518 37.71 73.90 72.18
N LEU A 519 38.05 73.31 73.33
CA LEU A 519 39.40 73.32 73.94
C LEU A 519 40.25 72.13 73.51
N ALA A 520 39.63 71.05 73.03
CA ALA A 520 40.35 69.89 72.52
C ALA A 520 41.11 70.29 71.26
N ASP A 521 42.43 70.11 71.30
CA ASP A 521 43.29 70.33 70.15
C ASP A 521 42.77 69.55 68.95
N SER A 522 42.52 70.26 67.84
CA SER A 522 42.11 69.63 66.60
C SER A 522 43.16 68.60 66.21
N LYS A 523 42.80 67.30 66.21
CA LYS A 523 43.67 66.24 65.70
C LYS A 523 44.09 66.60 64.28
N LYS A 524 45.38 66.88 64.08
CA LYS A 524 45.94 67.20 62.76
C LYS A 524 45.82 65.96 61.87
N ILE A 525 44.85 65.97 60.97
CA ILE A 525 44.71 64.94 59.95
C ILE A 525 45.87 65.16 58.97
N SER A 526 46.91 64.30 59.02
CA SER A 526 47.97 64.34 58.01
C SER A 526 47.43 63.75 56.70
N GLY A 527 47.18 64.63 55.74
CA GLY A 527 46.86 64.29 54.37
C GLY A 527 45.39 63.91 54.09
N LYS A 528 44.95 64.20 52.87
CA LYS A 528 43.66 63.73 52.35
C LYS A 528 43.73 62.22 52.16
N LYS A 529 42.89 61.48 52.90
CA LYS A 529 42.65 60.06 52.63
C LYS A 529 42.07 59.95 51.21
N LEU A 530 42.74 59.20 50.33
CA LEU A 530 42.28 58.97 48.95
C LEU A 530 40.90 58.33 48.98
N MET A 531 39.91 58.99 48.38
CA MET A 531 38.57 58.42 48.20
C MET A 531 38.62 57.33 47.12
N PRO A 532 38.20 56.09 47.40
CA PRO A 532 37.98 55.09 46.37
C PRO A 532 36.91 55.63 45.41
N ARG A 533 37.26 55.77 44.12
CA ARG A 533 36.29 56.11 43.08
C ARG A 533 35.75 54.80 42.51
N TYR A 534 34.54 54.46 42.93
CA TYR A 534 33.69 53.35 42.48
C TYR A 534 33.81 52.02 43.26
N MET A 535 32.69 51.59 43.85
CA MET A 535 32.41 50.19 44.21
C MET A 535 31.20 49.75 43.37
N PRO A 536 31.27 48.63 42.61
CA PRO A 536 30.10 48.09 41.92
C PRO A 536 29.08 47.58 42.95
N ALA A 537 27.80 47.88 42.73
CA ALA A 537 26.72 47.43 43.61
C ALA A 537 26.56 45.90 43.56
N VAL A 538 26.79 45.23 44.68
CA VAL A 538 26.41 43.82 44.88
C VAL A 538 24.89 43.76 45.05
N LYS A 539 24.21 42.93 44.23
CA LYS A 539 22.77 42.68 44.32
C LYS A 539 22.43 42.03 45.67
N ARG A 540 21.42 42.56 46.36
CA ARG A 540 20.90 42.03 47.62
C ARG A 540 20.23 40.67 47.37
N ILE A 541 20.62 39.66 48.14
CA ILE A 541 19.84 38.42 48.29
C ILE A 541 18.75 38.74 49.31
N GLU A 542 17.49 38.61 48.90
CA GLU A 542 16.34 38.71 49.79
C GLU A 542 16.31 37.48 50.70
N VAL A 543 16.43 37.71 52.01
CA VAL A 543 16.12 36.70 53.02
C VAL A 543 14.72 37.01 53.53
N PRO A 544 13.77 36.06 53.45
CA PRO A 544 12.42 36.24 53.93
C PRO A 544 12.34 36.26 55.47
N ASN A 545 11.34 37.01 55.92
CA ASN A 545 10.92 37.33 57.27
C ASN A 545 10.89 36.09 58.21
N VAL A 546 11.62 36.17 59.32
CA VAL A 546 11.41 35.32 60.49
C VAL A 546 10.80 36.22 61.56
N ASP A 547 9.55 35.97 61.90
CA ASP A 547 8.85 36.68 62.95
C ASP A 547 9.60 36.53 64.28
N SER A 548 10.09 37.65 64.81
CA SER A 548 10.61 37.77 66.17
C SER A 548 9.44 37.79 67.14
N ILE A 549 9.22 36.69 67.85
CA ILE A 549 8.31 36.66 69.01
C ILE A 549 8.94 37.51 70.14
N PRO A 550 8.21 38.46 70.76
CA PRO A 550 8.72 39.29 71.85
C PRO A 550 9.07 38.46 73.10
N ALA A 551 10.27 38.67 73.64
CA ALA A 551 10.84 37.90 74.75
C ALA A 551 10.20 38.16 76.14
N GLU A 552 9.04 38.83 76.22
CA GLU A 552 8.43 39.20 77.50
C GLU A 552 7.43 38.15 78.03
N ASP A 553 6.87 37.29 77.18
CA ASP A 553 5.90 36.25 77.60
C ASP A 553 6.56 34.96 78.10
N SER A 554 7.87 34.78 77.90
CA SER A 554 8.60 33.58 78.34
C SER A 554 8.91 33.56 79.84
N ILE A 555 8.84 34.71 80.53
CA ILE A 555 9.19 34.82 81.96
C ILE A 555 7.96 34.57 82.84
N SER A 556 6.76 34.92 82.38
CA SER A 556 5.49 34.70 83.08
C SER A 556 5.05 33.23 83.08
N GLU A 557 5.31 32.48 82.01
CA GLU A 557 4.98 31.04 81.91
C GLU A 557 5.91 30.16 82.78
N TYR A 558 7.18 30.55 82.94
CA TYR A 558 8.15 29.82 83.79
C TYR A 558 7.90 30.02 85.29
N LEU A 559 7.27 31.12 85.71
CA LEU A 559 7.03 31.46 87.12
C LEU A 559 5.66 31.00 87.66
N PHE A 560 4.65 30.77 86.79
CA PHE A 560 3.28 30.48 87.21
C PHE A 560 2.62 29.27 86.52
N GLY A 561 3.35 28.48 85.73
CA GLY A 561 2.85 27.25 85.11
C GLY A 561 2.60 26.14 86.15
N SER A 562 1.34 25.72 86.27
CA SER A 562 0.86 24.65 87.16
C SER A 562 1.51 23.30 86.80
N GLU A 563 2.08 22.62 87.79
CA GLU A 563 2.29 21.17 87.71
C GLU A 563 0.92 20.48 87.75
N ASP A 564 0.40 20.07 86.59
CA ASP A 564 -0.73 19.15 86.55
C ASP A 564 -0.22 17.69 86.49
N THR A 565 -0.73 16.97 87.48
CA THR A 565 -0.67 15.54 87.78
C THR A 565 -1.38 14.67 86.73
N GLU A 566 -0.84 13.44 86.60
CA GLU A 566 -1.28 12.25 85.84
C GLU A 566 -1.06 12.18 84.31
#